data_AF-A0A2W4PDF8-F1
#
_entry.id   AF-A0A2W4PDF8-F1
#
_cell.length_a   1.000
_cell.length_b   1.000
_cell.length_c   1.000
_cell.angle_alpha   90.00
_cell.angle_beta   90.00
_cell.angle_gamma   90.00
#
_symmetry.space_group_name_H-M   'P 1'
#
loop_
_entity.id
_entity.type
_entity.pdbx_description
1 polymer ?
#
loop_
_entity_poly.entity_id
_entity_poly.type
_entity_poly.pdbx_seq_one_letter_code
_entity_poly.pdbx_strand_id
1 'polypeptide(L)'
;MAVVEFADGPRAELFTGTLQPRGRPYQDYEVIGSAGRVVRAGDRADPPLLLLRDDRAGAEAVPLDPPQANRYELFARMVREGAGHPLAGESALRDLEVVMAIYESARLRDWVELPLEQPRFPLEILIERGEL
;
A
#
# COMPACT_ATOMS: atom_id res chain seq x y z
N MET A 1 -5.63 -0.33 -11.37
CA MET A 1 -4.73 -1.31 -10.73
C MET A 1 -3.33 -0.81 -10.97
N ALA A 2 -2.45 -0.93 -10.00
CA ALA A 2 -1.02 -0.66 -10.16
C ALA A 2 -0.22 -1.87 -9.69
N VAL A 3 0.95 -2.07 -10.30
CA VAL A 3 1.91 -3.10 -9.91
C VAL A 3 3.21 -2.40 -9.54
N VAL A 4 3.77 -2.74 -8.38
CA VAL A 4 5.04 -2.20 -7.90
C VAL A 4 5.99 -3.36 -7.62
N GLU A 5 7.21 -3.28 -8.13
CA GLU A 5 8.29 -4.23 -7.83
C GLU A 5 9.25 -3.60 -6.81
N PHE A 6 9.56 -4.36 -5.76
CA PHE A 6 10.54 -3.96 -4.74
C PHE A 6 11.92 -4.48 -5.11
N ALA A 7 12.97 -3.80 -4.63
CA ALA A 7 14.37 -4.10 -5.00
C ALA A 7 14.78 -5.57 -4.80
N ASP A 8 14.23 -6.25 -3.79
CA ASP A 8 14.56 -7.64 -3.46
C ASP A 8 13.64 -8.67 -4.16
N GLY A 9 12.79 -8.22 -5.10
CA GLY A 9 11.89 -9.07 -5.88
C GLY A 9 10.42 -9.19 -5.44
N PRO A 10 9.98 -8.81 -4.21
CA PRO A 10 8.55 -8.77 -3.91
C PRO A 10 7.79 -7.89 -4.90
N ARG A 11 6.51 -8.20 -5.08
CA ARG A 11 5.60 -7.42 -5.91
C ARG A 11 4.33 -7.12 -5.14
N ALA A 12 3.84 -5.89 -5.28
CA ALA A 12 2.55 -5.48 -4.76
C ALA A 12 1.59 -5.19 -5.92
N GLU A 13 0.39 -5.74 -5.84
CA GLU A 13 -0.72 -5.40 -6.72
C GLU A 13 -1.75 -4.56 -5.95
N LEU A 14 -2.00 -3.35 -6.43
CA LEU A 14 -2.86 -2.38 -5.77
C LEU A 14 -4.19 -2.27 -6.52
N PHE A 15 -5.26 -2.74 -5.88
CA PHE A 15 -6.64 -2.63 -6.35
C PHE A 15 -7.36 -1.57 -5.52
N THR A 16 -7.71 -0.45 -6.16
CA THR A 16 -8.34 0.70 -5.49
C THR A 16 -9.61 1.13 -6.22
N GLY A 17 -10.47 1.86 -5.51
CA GLY A 17 -11.74 2.35 -6.05
C GLY A 17 -12.68 1.20 -6.43
N THR A 18 -13.19 1.24 -7.67
CA THR A 18 -14.16 0.25 -8.18
C THR A 18 -13.53 -1.05 -8.66
N LEU A 19 -12.20 -1.17 -8.62
CA LEU A 19 -11.47 -2.38 -9.00
C LEU A 19 -11.40 -3.44 -7.88
N GLN A 20 -12.28 -3.35 -6.89
CA GLN A 20 -12.35 -4.31 -5.80
C GLN A 20 -12.76 -5.70 -6.34
N PRO A 21 -12.00 -6.77 -6.03
CA PRO A 21 -12.39 -8.12 -6.41
C PRO A 21 -13.76 -8.48 -5.78
N ARG A 22 -14.63 -9.11 -6.58
CA ARG A 22 -15.97 -9.50 -6.10
C ARG A 22 -15.87 -10.43 -4.90
N GLY A 23 -16.67 -10.15 -3.87
CA GLY A 23 -16.73 -10.96 -2.65
C GLY A 23 -15.61 -10.69 -1.66
N ARG A 24 -14.66 -9.79 -1.96
CA ARG A 24 -13.64 -9.35 -1.01
C ARG A 24 -14.14 -8.14 -0.21
N PRO A 25 -13.87 -8.06 1.10
CA PRO A 25 -14.27 -6.95 1.94
C PRO A 25 -13.42 -5.69 1.66
N TYR A 26 -13.87 -4.54 2.15
CA TYR A 26 -13.15 -3.27 1.97
C TYR A 26 -11.87 -3.23 2.83
N GLN A 27 -10.81 -2.59 2.31
CA GLN A 27 -9.49 -2.43 2.96
C GLN A 27 -8.77 -3.76 3.28
N ASP A 28 -8.98 -4.79 2.50
CA ASP A 28 -8.29 -6.05 2.71
C ASP A 28 -6.93 -6.10 2.00
N TYR A 29 -6.06 -7.00 2.46
CA TYR A 29 -4.80 -7.30 1.77
C TYR A 29 -4.33 -8.71 2.11
N GLU A 30 -3.49 -9.25 1.24
CA GLU A 30 -2.90 -10.58 1.37
C GLU A 30 -1.41 -10.48 1.10
N VAL A 31 -0.62 -11.14 1.93
CA VAL A 31 0.84 -11.27 1.76
C VAL A 31 1.13 -12.74 1.57
N ILE A 32 1.70 -13.08 0.41
CA ILE A 32 2.08 -14.45 0.06
C ILE A 32 3.59 -14.57 0.21
N GLY A 33 4.03 -15.53 1.00
CA GLY A 33 5.43 -15.84 1.24
C GLY A 33 5.75 -17.29 0.88
N SER A 34 6.98 -17.71 1.18
CA SER A 34 7.48 -19.05 0.84
C SER A 34 6.94 -20.20 1.72
N ALA A 35 6.16 -19.89 2.76
CA ALA A 35 5.62 -20.86 3.72
C ALA A 35 4.09 -20.76 3.86
N GLY A 36 3.44 -20.05 2.94
CA GLY A 36 2.01 -19.76 2.97
C GLY A 36 1.74 -18.26 2.89
N ARG A 37 0.69 -17.81 3.57
CA ARG A 37 0.17 -16.44 3.42
C ARG A 37 -0.50 -15.92 4.67
N VAL A 38 -0.54 -14.60 4.76
CA VAL A 38 -1.28 -13.83 5.77
C VAL A 38 -2.36 -13.03 5.07
N VAL A 39 -3.59 -13.07 5.58
CA VAL A 39 -4.74 -12.36 5.01
C VAL A 39 -5.32 -11.44 6.07
N ARG A 40 -5.28 -10.12 5.82
CA ARG A 40 -6.08 -9.15 6.55
C ARG A 40 -7.48 -9.14 5.95
N ALA A 41 -8.48 -9.60 6.68
CA ALA A 41 -9.80 -9.94 6.16
C ALA A 41 -10.76 -8.74 5.97
N GLY A 42 -10.23 -7.53 5.79
CA GLY A 42 -11.04 -6.32 5.60
C GLY A 42 -11.63 -5.73 6.88
N ASP A 43 -12.27 -4.58 6.74
CA ASP A 43 -12.78 -3.81 7.88
C ASP A 43 -13.90 -4.55 8.61
N ARG A 44 -13.82 -4.54 9.95
CA ARG A 44 -14.77 -5.20 10.86
C ARG A 44 -14.81 -6.73 10.75
N ALA A 45 -13.88 -7.35 10.05
CA ALA A 45 -13.76 -8.79 10.05
C ALA A 45 -13.36 -9.32 11.43
N ASP A 46 -13.94 -10.46 11.79
CA ASP A 46 -13.64 -11.20 13.01
C ASP A 46 -13.45 -12.69 12.64
N PRO A 47 -12.22 -13.23 12.71
CA PRO A 47 -10.99 -12.55 13.12
C PRO A 47 -10.48 -11.54 12.06
N PRO A 48 -9.74 -10.49 12.47
CA PRO A 48 -9.24 -9.46 11.56
C PRO A 48 -8.04 -9.91 10.71
N LEU A 49 -7.33 -10.96 11.16
CA LEU A 49 -6.10 -11.47 10.55
C LEU A 49 -6.09 -12.99 10.57
N LEU A 50 -5.80 -13.58 9.41
CA LEU A 50 -5.73 -15.02 9.20
C LEU A 50 -4.34 -15.42 8.72
N LEU A 51 -3.84 -16.54 9.24
CA LEU A 51 -2.62 -17.19 8.80
C LEU A 51 -2.96 -18.53 8.14
N LEU A 52 -2.50 -18.72 6.92
CA LEU A 52 -2.62 -19.98 6.18
C LEU A 52 -1.20 -20.46 5.87
N ARG A 53 -0.87 -21.68 6.29
CA ARG A 53 0.46 -22.26 6.05
C ARG A 53 0.33 -23.44 5.12
N ASP A 54 1.33 -23.62 4.27
CA ASP A 54 1.28 -24.69 3.25
C ASP A 54 1.41 -26.09 3.86
N ASP A 55 1.96 -26.19 5.08
CA ASP A 55 2.19 -27.44 5.81
C ASP A 55 0.96 -27.98 6.56
N ARG A 56 -0.14 -27.22 6.60
CA ARG A 56 -1.35 -27.59 7.36
C ARG A 56 -2.61 -27.10 6.68
N ALA A 57 -3.72 -27.81 6.87
CA ALA A 57 -5.01 -27.39 6.37
C ALA A 57 -5.67 -26.36 7.31
N GLY A 58 -6.39 -25.41 6.73
CA GLY A 58 -7.22 -24.45 7.46
C GLY A 58 -6.54 -23.11 7.73
N ALA A 59 -7.36 -22.10 8.03
CA ALA A 59 -6.91 -20.77 8.41
C ALA A 59 -6.86 -20.67 9.95
N GLU A 60 -5.77 -20.11 10.46
CA GLU A 60 -5.55 -19.84 11.88
C GLU A 60 -5.80 -18.36 12.16
N ALA A 61 -6.64 -18.06 13.15
CA ALA A 61 -6.86 -16.69 13.61
C ALA A 61 -5.61 -16.18 14.34
N VAL A 62 -5.07 -15.04 13.89
CA VAL A 62 -3.97 -14.39 14.60
C VAL A 62 -4.55 -13.35 15.55
N PRO A 63 -4.35 -13.47 16.87
CA PRO A 63 -4.80 -12.47 17.80
C PRO A 63 -4.07 -11.16 17.51
N LEU A 64 -4.84 -10.09 17.32
CA LEU A 64 -4.32 -8.74 17.22
C LEU A 64 -4.73 -7.96 18.45
N ASP A 65 -3.80 -7.17 18.96
CA ASP A 65 -4.17 -6.14 19.92
C ASP A 65 -5.21 -5.22 19.28
N PRO A 66 -6.23 -4.78 20.04
CA PRO A 66 -7.13 -3.76 19.54
C PRO A 66 -6.29 -2.57 19.06
N PRO A 67 -6.62 -1.96 17.91
CA PRO A 67 -5.84 -0.85 17.38
C PRO A 67 -5.65 0.18 18.49
N GLN A 68 -4.39 0.54 18.78
CA GLN A 68 -4.06 1.44 19.88
C GLN A 68 -5.04 2.61 19.89
N ALA A 69 -5.80 2.69 20.98
CA ALA A 69 -7.08 3.41 21.03
C ALA A 69 -6.97 4.93 20.83
N ASN A 70 -5.77 5.48 20.65
CA ASN A 70 -5.63 6.89 20.36
C ASN A 70 -4.33 7.22 19.60
N ARG A 71 -4.39 7.25 18.26
CA ARG A 71 -3.27 7.74 17.42
C ARG A 71 -2.82 9.15 17.81
N TYR A 72 -3.72 9.97 18.38
CA TYR A 72 -3.37 11.29 18.89
C TYR A 72 -2.58 11.27 20.19
N GLU A 73 -2.73 10.25 21.05
CA GLU A 73 -1.88 10.09 22.24
C GLU A 73 -0.46 9.69 21.84
N LEU A 74 -0.33 8.75 20.91
CA LEU A 74 0.97 8.41 20.33
C LEU A 74 1.61 9.68 19.75
N PHE A 75 0.90 10.42 18.91
CA PHE A 75 1.40 11.67 18.35
C PHE A 75 1.80 12.69 19.43
N ALA A 76 0.95 12.93 20.42
CA ALA A 76 1.22 13.89 21.50
C ALA A 76 2.43 13.47 22.34
N ARG A 77 2.60 12.17 22.62
CA ARG A 77 3.78 11.63 23.32
C ARG A 77 5.04 11.91 22.52
N MET A 78 5.02 11.64 21.22
CA MET A 78 6.19 11.84 20.35
C MET A 78 6.59 13.30 20.23
N VAL A 79 5.62 14.23 20.18
CA VAL A 79 5.88 15.68 20.23
C VAL A 79 6.57 16.08 21.53
N ARG A 80 6.13 15.54 22.68
CA ARG A 80 6.72 15.86 23.99
C ARG A 80 8.12 15.26 24.17
N GLU A 81 8.33 14.06 23.66
CA GLU A 81 9.59 13.31 23.80
C GLU A 81 10.62 13.65 22.70
N GLY A 82 10.20 14.37 21.64
CA GLY A 82 11.04 14.64 20.47
C GLY A 82 11.35 13.39 19.64
N ALA A 83 10.53 12.35 19.73
CA ALA A 83 10.71 11.10 19.01
C ALA A 83 10.17 11.18 17.57
N GLY A 84 10.82 10.52 16.61
CA GLY A 84 10.42 10.52 15.19
C GLY A 84 9.15 9.69 14.94
N HIS A 85 8.12 10.30 14.34
CA HIS A 85 6.82 9.66 14.11
C HIS A 85 6.88 8.54 13.05
N PRO A 86 6.20 7.38 13.22
CA PRO A 86 6.24 6.31 12.21
C PRO A 86 5.64 6.71 10.86
N LEU A 87 4.73 7.69 10.87
CA LEU A 87 4.18 8.36 9.68
C LEU A 87 4.80 9.75 9.52
N ALA A 88 6.13 9.84 9.54
CA ALA A 88 6.85 11.10 9.30
C ALA A 88 6.68 11.57 7.85
N GLY A 89 6.96 12.85 7.61
CA GLY A 89 6.81 13.46 6.29
C GLY A 89 7.69 12.80 5.22
N GLU A 90 8.84 12.29 5.61
CA GLU A 90 9.75 11.54 4.75
C GLU A 90 9.08 10.27 4.20
N SER A 91 8.31 9.54 5.01
CA SER A 91 7.54 8.38 4.55
C SER A 91 6.46 8.82 3.55
N ALA A 92 5.75 9.91 3.84
CA ALA A 92 4.71 10.43 2.95
C ALA A 92 5.26 10.91 1.60
N LEU A 93 6.48 11.46 1.57
CA LEU A 93 7.14 11.85 0.32
C LEU A 93 7.49 10.64 -0.55
N ARG A 94 7.91 9.52 0.06
CA ARG A 94 8.14 8.26 -0.65
C ARG A 94 6.85 7.66 -1.21
N ASP A 95 5.79 7.66 -0.42
CA ASP A 95 4.47 7.20 -0.87
C ASP A 95 3.96 8.05 -2.04
N LEU A 96 4.13 9.38 -1.95
CA LEU A 96 3.75 10.30 -3.02
C LEU A 96 4.53 10.03 -4.31
N GLU A 97 5.84 9.79 -4.22
CA GLU A 97 6.67 9.46 -5.38
C GLU A 97 6.17 8.19 -6.10
N VAL A 98 5.82 7.14 -5.35
CA VAL A 98 5.22 5.92 -5.91
C VAL A 98 3.89 6.21 -6.60
N VAL A 99 3.01 7.00 -5.98
CA VAL A 99 1.73 7.41 -6.59
C VAL A 99 1.94 8.17 -7.89
N MET A 100 2.91 9.09 -7.92
CA MET A 100 3.24 9.85 -9.12
C MET A 100 3.82 8.95 -10.22
N ALA A 101 4.67 7.99 -9.88
CA ALA A 101 5.21 7.00 -10.82
C ALA A 101 4.11 6.10 -11.42
N ILE A 102 3.07 5.75 -10.65
CA ILE A 102 1.92 5.01 -11.16
C ILE A 102 1.17 5.82 -12.23
N TYR A 103 0.94 7.11 -12.00
CA TYR A 103 0.30 7.98 -12.99
C TYR A 103 1.18 8.17 -14.23
N GLU A 104 2.48 8.31 -14.04
CA GLU A 104 3.44 8.44 -15.13
C GLU A 104 3.52 7.16 -15.97
N SER A 105 3.57 6.00 -15.32
CA SER A 105 3.50 4.69 -16.00
C SER A 105 2.21 4.56 -16.81
N ALA A 106 1.06 4.98 -16.27
CA ALA A 106 -0.20 4.96 -17.00
C ALA A 106 -0.18 5.88 -18.24
N ARG A 107 0.47 7.04 -18.15
CA ARG A 107 0.64 7.99 -19.26
C ARG A 107 1.57 7.45 -20.35
N LEU A 108 2.73 6.90 -19.96
CA LEU A 108 3.73 6.34 -20.87
C LEU A 108 3.31 4.98 -21.44
N ARG A 109 2.44 4.26 -20.73
CA ARG A 109 2.10 2.84 -20.94
C ARG A 109 3.34 1.95 -20.88
N ASP A 110 4.24 2.27 -19.96
CA ASP A 110 5.51 1.58 -19.79
C ASP A 110 5.91 1.51 -18.31
N TRP A 111 6.95 0.75 -18.02
CA TRP A 111 7.59 0.68 -16.71
C TRP A 111 8.28 2.00 -16.38
N VAL A 112 8.21 2.38 -15.10
CA VAL A 112 8.89 3.57 -14.56
C VAL A 112 9.77 3.10 -13.41
N GLU A 113 11.06 3.39 -13.51
CA GLU A 113 12.02 3.17 -12.44
C GLU A 113 12.03 4.38 -11.48
N LEU A 114 12.30 4.11 -10.21
CA LEU A 114 12.48 5.14 -9.19
C LEU A 114 13.97 5.43 -8.96
N PRO A 115 14.38 6.67 -8.65
CA PRO A 115 13.53 7.84 -8.37
C PRO A 115 12.83 8.39 -9.63
N LEU A 116 11.66 9.02 -9.43
CA LEU A 116 10.88 9.53 -10.56
C LEU A 116 11.58 10.73 -11.19
N GLU A 117 12.05 10.56 -12.42
CA GLU A 117 12.61 11.65 -13.21
C GLU A 117 11.57 12.17 -14.21
N GLN A 118 11.25 13.46 -14.13
CA GLN A 118 10.36 14.11 -15.08
C GLN A 118 10.92 15.47 -15.49
N PRO A 119 11.45 15.61 -16.71
CA PRO A 119 12.07 16.86 -17.15
C PRO A 119 11.08 18.01 -17.33
N ARG A 120 9.77 17.73 -17.42
CA ARG A 120 8.76 18.75 -17.73
C ARG A 120 7.39 18.45 -17.10
N PHE A 121 6.62 19.48 -16.76
CA PHE A 121 5.32 19.30 -16.09
C PHE A 121 4.36 18.39 -16.89
N PRO A 122 3.92 17.25 -16.32
CA PRO A 122 3.09 16.28 -17.04
C PRO A 122 1.79 16.86 -17.61
N LEU A 123 1.17 17.81 -16.91
CA LEU A 123 -0.05 18.46 -17.38
C LEU A 123 0.16 19.21 -18.69
N GLU A 124 1.29 19.91 -18.85
CA GLU A 124 1.61 20.62 -20.10
C GLU A 124 1.76 19.64 -21.27
N ILE A 125 2.45 18.51 -21.03
CA ILE A 125 2.66 17.47 -22.04
C ILE A 125 1.32 16.90 -22.52
N LEU A 126 0.39 16.65 -21.59
CA LEU A 126 -0.94 16.11 -21.90
C LEU A 126 -1.78 17.10 -22.73
N ILE A 127 -1.74 18.40 -22.37
CA ILE A 127 -2.43 19.46 -23.10
C ILE A 127 -1.89 19.58 -24.53
N GLU A 128 -0.56 19.61 -24.71
CA GLU A 128 0.08 19.72 -26.02
C GLU A 128 -0.24 18.54 -26.96
N ARG A 129 -0.49 17.35 -26.38
CA ARG A 129 -0.84 16.14 -27.13
C ARG A 129 -2.34 15.98 -27.39
N GLY A 130 -3.19 16.85 -26.83
CA GLY A 130 -4.65 16.73 -26.92
C GLY A 130 -5.20 15.50 -26.18
N GLU A 131 -4.52 15.07 -25.11
CA GLU A 131 -4.93 13.95 -24.26
C GLU A 131 -5.80 14.40 -23.05
N LEU A 132 -6.07 15.72 -22.96
CA LEU A 132 -6.96 16.40 -22.02
C LEU A 132 -7.78 17.48 -22.72
#